data_AF-A0AAD5U3T5-F1
#
_entry.id   AF-A0AAD5U3T5-F1
#
_cell.length_a   1.000
_cell.length_b   1.000
_cell.length_c   1.000
_cell.angle_alpha   90.00
_cell.angle_beta   90.00
_cell.angle_gamma   90.00
#
_symmetry.space_group_name_H-M   'P 1'
#
loop_
_entity.id
_entity.type
_entity.pdbx_description
1 polymer ?
#
loop_
_entity_poly.entity_id
_entity_poly.type
_entity_poly.pdbx_seq_one_letter_code
_entity_poly.pdbx_strand_id
1 'polypeptide(L)'
;MKTACRSKIDGDEIQKISIKFFEQLPKKGKPVKKNERQQEYTVLATILMEDKSFADCELKVIALGTGTRCLGSKQLSDSGTIINDSHAEIICKRAFQKYLYAELKKYFFKKESSILNFNVEKGIWCLKDEIKFHFFVSQAFCGDASMSFLKEKKVLLNENVEEKESFNFFDEKEMENPFKRQKLLLNFSENLIRGRNDIEKLGFCRTKPGRIDSDPTNSMSCTDKVLKWSTLGLNGSMLSNVYG
;
A
#
# COMPACT_ATOMS: atom_id res chain seq x y z
N MET A 1 1.17 -22.24 35.48
CA MET A 1 0.93 -20.79 35.35
C MET A 1 0.94 -20.44 33.87
N LYS A 2 -0.20 -20.05 33.28
CA LYS A 2 -0.21 -19.47 31.94
C LYS A 2 0.27 -18.04 32.08
N THR A 3 1.49 -17.74 31.63
CA THR A 3 1.99 -16.36 31.51
C THR A 3 0.99 -15.62 30.63
N ALA A 4 0.39 -14.54 31.13
CA ALA A 4 -0.56 -13.77 30.36
C ALA A 4 0.16 -13.18 29.13
N CYS A 5 -0.24 -13.53 27.91
CA CYS A 5 0.27 -12.85 26.70
C CYS A 5 -0.05 -11.35 26.85
N ARG A 6 0.91 -10.52 26.45
CA ARG A 6 0.82 -9.06 26.42
C ARG A 6 -0.56 -8.58 25.96
N SER A 7 -1.17 -7.69 26.74
CA SER A 7 -2.59 -7.30 26.57
C SER A 7 -2.85 -6.41 25.34
N LYS A 8 -1.83 -5.75 24.79
CA LYS A 8 -1.96 -4.93 23.58
C LYS A 8 -0.60 -4.67 22.91
N ILE A 9 -0.54 -4.83 21.59
CA ILE A 9 0.58 -4.35 20.78
C ILE A 9 0.36 -2.88 20.44
N ASP A 10 1.41 -2.09 20.58
CA ASP A 10 1.40 -0.65 20.32
C ASP A 10 1.75 -0.34 18.85
N GLY A 11 1.10 0.67 18.28
CA GLY A 11 1.37 1.13 16.92
C GLY A 11 2.81 1.65 16.78
N ASP A 12 3.32 2.33 17.80
CA ASP A 12 4.70 2.83 17.81
C ASP A 12 5.72 1.70 17.78
N GLU A 13 5.43 0.57 18.42
CA GLU A 13 6.28 -0.62 18.40
C GLU A 13 6.32 -1.23 17.00
N ILE A 14 5.16 -1.38 16.36
CA ILE A 14 5.06 -1.86 14.97
C ILE A 14 5.87 -0.96 14.04
N GLN A 15 5.74 0.36 14.18
CA GLN A 15 6.50 1.35 13.42
C GLN A 15 8.01 1.20 13.66
N LYS A 16 8.45 1.17 14.92
CA LYS A 16 9.87 1.04 15.30
C LYS A 16 10.49 -0.22 14.71
N ILE A 17 9.82 -1.37 14.80
CA ILE A 17 10.29 -2.63 14.21
C ILE A 17 10.36 -2.53 12.69
N SER A 18 9.36 -1.93 12.05
CA SER A 18 9.30 -1.78 10.60
C SER A 18 10.46 -0.93 10.05
N ILE A 19 10.71 0.22 10.69
CA ILE A 19 11.79 1.13 10.31
C ILE A 19 13.14 0.46 10.57
N LYS A 20 13.35 -0.11 11.77
CA LYS A 20 14.59 -0.81 12.11
C LYS A 20 14.91 -1.94 11.12
N PHE A 21 13.91 -2.74 10.76
CA PHE A 21 14.08 -3.81 9.76
C PHE A 21 14.49 -3.24 8.40
N PHE A 22 13.81 -2.18 7.95
CA PHE A 22 14.17 -1.51 6.69
C PHE A 22 15.60 -0.96 6.74
N GLU A 23 16.03 -0.33 7.83
CA GLU A 23 17.37 0.22 8.02
C GLU A 23 18.49 -0.83 7.99
N GLN A 24 18.20 -2.06 8.43
CA GLN A 24 19.13 -3.19 8.36
C GLN A 24 19.34 -3.75 6.95
N LEU A 25 18.43 -3.48 6.00
CA LEU A 25 18.56 -3.98 4.63
C LEU A 25 19.78 -3.36 3.89
N PRO A 26 20.31 -4.03 2.86
CA PRO A 26 21.35 -3.45 2.01
C PRO A 26 20.94 -2.09 1.41
N LYS A 27 21.95 -1.27 1.03
CA LYS A 27 21.71 0.07 0.43
C LYS A 27 20.92 0.03 -0.89
N LYS A 28 20.94 -1.10 -1.61
CA LYS A 28 20.24 -1.25 -2.90
C LYS A 28 18.73 -1.16 -2.69
N GLY A 29 18.10 -0.21 -3.39
CA GLY A 29 16.65 0.02 -3.28
C GLY A 29 16.24 0.94 -2.11
N LYS A 30 17.20 1.50 -1.38
CA LYS A 30 16.96 2.58 -0.42
C LYS A 30 17.14 3.94 -1.10
N PRO A 31 16.43 4.97 -0.62
CA PRO A 31 16.65 6.32 -1.10
C PRO A 31 18.10 6.77 -0.86
N VAL A 32 18.72 7.35 -1.89
CA VAL A 32 20.08 7.87 -1.82
C VAL A 32 20.05 9.37 -1.51
N LYS A 33 20.90 9.80 -0.59
CA LYS A 33 21.24 11.22 -0.42
C LYS A 33 22.45 11.52 -1.30
N LYS A 34 22.23 12.26 -2.39
CA LYS A 34 23.34 12.72 -3.25
C LYS A 34 23.97 13.98 -2.67
N ASN A 35 23.13 14.94 -2.26
CA ASN A 35 23.52 16.24 -1.72
C ASN A 35 22.42 16.74 -0.75
N GLU A 36 22.63 17.84 -0.02
CA GLU A 36 21.60 18.42 0.87
C GLU A 36 20.30 18.80 0.14
N ARG A 37 20.39 19.22 -1.13
CA ARG A 37 19.22 19.57 -1.96
C ARG A 37 18.64 18.41 -2.75
N GLN A 38 19.33 17.26 -2.80
CA GLN A 38 18.95 16.11 -3.61
C GLN A 38 18.93 14.86 -2.75
N GLN A 39 17.84 14.74 -2.00
CA GLN A 39 17.51 13.59 -1.18
C GLN A 39 16.34 12.85 -1.82
N GLU A 40 16.57 11.60 -2.21
CA GLU A 40 15.50 10.72 -2.64
C GLU A 40 14.60 10.37 -1.44
N TYR A 41 13.32 10.09 -1.70
CA TYR A 41 12.38 9.61 -0.71
C TYR A 41 11.57 8.43 -1.26
N THR A 42 11.04 7.62 -0.36
CA THR A 42 10.11 6.54 -0.68
C THR A 42 9.10 6.38 0.43
N VAL A 43 8.01 5.67 0.14
CA VAL A 43 7.09 5.17 1.16
C VAL A 43 7.53 3.76 1.53
N LEU A 44 7.41 3.41 2.81
CA LEU A 44 7.64 2.08 3.34
C LEU A 44 6.31 1.47 3.76
N ALA A 45 6.08 0.21 3.42
CA ALA A 45 5.00 -0.60 3.96
C ALA A 45 5.53 -1.95 4.43
N THR A 46 5.01 -2.44 5.55
CA THR A 46 5.39 -3.72 6.15
C THR A 46 4.16 -4.47 6.65
N ILE A 47 4.23 -5.80 6.61
CA ILE A 47 3.32 -6.67 7.35
C ILE A 47 4.15 -7.43 8.37
N LEU A 48 3.77 -7.31 9.63
CA LEU A 48 4.36 -8.03 10.75
C LEU A 48 3.44 -9.16 11.17
N MET A 49 4.02 -10.30 11.49
CA MET A 49 3.36 -11.43 12.14
C MET A 49 3.56 -11.29 13.65
N GLU A 50 2.47 -11.41 14.40
CA GLU A 50 2.42 -11.63 15.84
C GLU A 50 2.11 -13.10 16.09
N ASP A 51 2.93 -13.78 16.89
CA ASP A 51 2.64 -15.13 17.38
C ASP A 51 2.40 -15.14 18.89
N LYS A 52 1.14 -15.36 19.27
CA LYS A 52 0.67 -15.36 20.66
C LYS A 52 0.94 -16.66 21.41
N SER A 53 1.52 -17.65 20.74
CA SER A 53 1.93 -18.91 21.39
C SER A 53 3.09 -18.68 22.37
N PHE A 54 3.83 -17.59 22.21
CA PHE A 54 4.98 -17.22 23.03
C PHE A 54 4.60 -16.15 24.07
N ALA A 55 5.19 -16.24 25.27
CA ALA A 55 4.87 -15.35 26.39
C ALA A 55 5.13 -13.86 26.08
N ASP A 56 6.16 -13.56 25.28
CA ASP A 56 6.52 -12.19 24.89
C ASP A 56 5.77 -11.70 23.63
N CYS A 57 4.91 -12.55 23.04
CA CYS A 57 4.16 -12.34 21.80
C CYS A 57 5.09 -11.82 20.66
N GLU A 58 5.84 -12.71 19.98
CA GLU A 58 6.91 -12.34 19.02
C GLU A 58 6.36 -11.56 17.81
N LEU A 59 6.96 -10.40 17.52
CA LEU A 59 6.68 -9.60 16.33
C LEU A 59 7.78 -9.76 15.27
N LYS A 60 7.39 -10.18 14.06
CA LYS A 60 8.33 -10.42 12.96
C LYS A 60 7.85 -9.82 11.65
N VAL A 61 8.70 -9.02 11.00
CA VAL A 61 8.42 -8.54 9.64
C VAL A 61 8.46 -9.71 8.66
N ILE A 62 7.34 -9.99 7.99
CA ILE A 62 7.21 -11.10 7.02
C ILE A 62 7.08 -10.60 5.58
N ALA A 63 6.66 -9.35 5.39
CA ALA A 63 6.58 -8.71 4.09
C ALA A 63 6.98 -7.24 4.20
N LEU A 64 7.62 -6.73 3.15
CA LEU A 64 8.05 -5.35 3.03
C LEU A 64 7.88 -4.90 1.58
N GLY A 65 7.46 -3.66 1.39
CA GLY A 65 7.43 -3.00 0.10
C GLY A 65 7.84 -1.54 0.22
N THR A 66 8.49 -1.03 -0.82
CA THR A 66 8.73 0.41 -0.99
C THR A 66 8.28 0.84 -2.38
N GLY A 67 7.94 2.13 -2.52
CA GLY A 67 7.64 2.73 -3.82
C GLY A 67 6.42 3.65 -3.83
N THR A 68 6.33 4.44 -4.89
CA THR A 68 5.38 5.56 -5.05
C THR A 68 4.86 5.72 -6.47
N ARG A 69 5.06 4.71 -7.32
CA ARG A 69 4.82 4.79 -8.77
C ARG A 69 3.86 3.71 -9.24
N CYS A 70 3.15 4.01 -10.32
CA CYS A 70 2.28 3.10 -11.05
C CYS A 70 2.51 3.29 -12.55
N LEU A 71 2.22 2.28 -13.35
CA LEU A 71 2.41 2.32 -14.79
C LEU A 71 1.30 3.08 -15.49
N GLY A 72 1.68 3.86 -16.50
CA GLY A 72 0.74 4.47 -17.43
C GLY A 72 0.11 3.42 -18.34
N SER A 73 -1.08 3.72 -18.86
CA SER A 73 -1.85 2.86 -19.78
C SER A 73 -1.03 2.33 -20.97
N LYS A 74 -0.10 3.13 -21.50
CA LYS A 74 0.78 2.75 -22.63
C LYS A 74 1.84 1.70 -22.28
N GLN A 75 2.11 1.48 -21.00
CA GLN A 75 3.14 0.55 -20.50
C GLN A 75 2.53 -0.75 -19.95
N LEU A 76 1.20 -0.92 -20.09
CA LEU A 76 0.53 -2.14 -19.69
C LEU A 76 0.96 -3.30 -20.60
N SER A 77 0.98 -4.49 -20.03
CA SER A 77 1.27 -5.72 -20.75
C SER A 77 0.21 -6.77 -20.44
N ASP A 78 -0.25 -7.45 -21.49
CA ASP A 78 -1.24 -8.53 -21.38
C ASP A 78 -0.62 -9.86 -20.93
N SER A 79 0.72 -9.97 -20.93
CA SER A 79 1.44 -11.18 -20.52
C SER A 79 1.44 -11.44 -19.01
N GLY A 80 1.00 -10.47 -18.19
CA GLY A 80 1.02 -10.57 -16.73
C GLY A 80 2.42 -10.53 -16.10
N THR A 81 3.46 -10.18 -16.86
CA THR A 81 4.86 -10.12 -16.37
C THR A 81 5.26 -8.79 -15.75
N ILE A 82 4.39 -7.78 -15.82
CA ILE A 82 4.65 -6.41 -15.39
C ILE A 82 3.77 -6.03 -14.18
N ILE A 83 4.36 -5.31 -13.22
CA ILE A 83 3.63 -4.78 -12.06
C ILE A 83 3.00 -3.44 -12.40
N ASN A 84 1.67 -3.39 -12.44
CA ASN A 84 0.92 -2.17 -12.77
C ASN A 84 0.99 -1.08 -11.69
N ASP A 85 1.07 -1.48 -10.42
CA ASP A 85 1.11 -0.55 -9.28
C ASP A 85 2.20 -0.97 -8.30
N SER A 86 3.20 -0.11 -8.18
CA SER A 86 4.40 -0.29 -7.37
C SER A 86 4.42 0.68 -6.18
N HIS A 87 3.25 1.11 -5.71
CA HIS A 87 3.13 1.70 -4.38
C HIS A 87 3.55 0.69 -3.30
N ALA A 88 4.19 1.19 -2.24
CA ALA A 88 4.75 0.39 -1.16
C ALA A 88 3.77 -0.64 -0.59
N GLU A 89 2.55 -0.21 -0.27
CA GLU A 89 1.44 -1.02 0.25
C GLU A 89 1.03 -2.14 -0.70
N ILE A 90 1.11 -1.91 -2.01
CA ILE A 90 0.77 -2.89 -3.04
C ILE A 90 1.86 -3.95 -3.13
N ILE A 91 3.12 -3.51 -3.18
CA ILE A 91 4.28 -4.41 -3.20
C ILE A 91 4.32 -5.25 -1.93
N CYS A 92 4.07 -4.64 -0.77
CA CYS A 92 4.02 -5.32 0.51
C CYS A 92 2.93 -6.40 0.53
N LYS A 93 1.70 -6.10 0.08
CA LYS A 93 0.64 -7.10 -0.06
C LYS A 93 1.05 -8.26 -0.98
N ARG A 94 1.68 -7.96 -2.13
CA ARG A 94 2.14 -9.01 -3.07
C ARG A 94 3.22 -9.90 -2.44
N ALA A 95 4.15 -9.30 -1.69
CA ALA A 95 5.16 -10.04 -0.92
C ALA A 95 4.50 -10.91 0.17
N PHE A 96 3.46 -10.41 0.84
CA PHE A 96 2.69 -11.19 1.80
C PHE A 96 1.96 -12.36 1.16
N GLN A 97 1.33 -12.19 -0.01
CA GLN A 97 0.73 -13.31 -0.75
C GLN A 97 1.77 -14.37 -1.12
N LYS A 98 2.97 -13.96 -1.54
CA LYS A 98 4.09 -14.89 -1.78
C LYS A 98 4.51 -15.64 -0.51
N TYR A 99 4.50 -14.97 0.65
CA TYR A 99 4.73 -15.61 1.94
C TYR A 99 3.64 -16.66 2.25
N LEU A 100 2.36 -16.36 2.04
CA LEU A 100 1.26 -17.34 2.21
C LEU A 100 1.44 -18.58 1.31
N TYR A 101 1.80 -18.38 0.03
CA TYR A 101 2.11 -19.51 -0.85
C TYR A 101 3.30 -20.34 -0.35
N ALA A 102 4.32 -19.70 0.23
CA ALA A 102 5.45 -20.42 0.80
C ALA A 102 5.03 -21.28 2.01
N GLU A 103 4.13 -20.78 2.86
CA GLU A 103 3.58 -21.52 3.99
C GLU A 103 2.70 -22.69 3.54
N LEU A 104 1.83 -22.49 2.53
CA LEU A 104 1.07 -23.58 1.92
C LEU A 104 1.99 -24.65 1.33
N LYS A 105 3.06 -24.24 0.64
CA LYS A 105 4.04 -25.16 0.06
C LYS A 105 4.74 -25.97 1.15
N LYS A 106 5.17 -25.35 2.25
CA LYS A 106 5.76 -26.07 3.39
C LYS A 106 4.78 -27.09 3.95
N TYR A 107 3.52 -26.70 4.14
CA TYR A 107 2.51 -27.61 4.65
C TYR A 107 2.28 -28.79 3.70
N PHE A 108 2.18 -28.53 2.40
CA PHE A 108 1.94 -29.58 1.41
C PHE A 108 3.06 -30.63 1.38
N PHE A 109 4.32 -30.19 1.34
CA PHE A 109 5.47 -31.09 1.17
C PHE A 109 6.01 -31.67 2.49
N LYS A 110 5.87 -30.95 3.61
CA LYS A 110 6.46 -31.34 4.89
C LYS A 110 5.44 -31.56 6.01
N LYS A 111 4.15 -31.27 5.77
CA LYS A 111 3.10 -31.24 6.80
C LYS A 111 3.38 -30.26 7.94
N GLU A 112 4.15 -29.20 7.63
CA GLU A 112 4.54 -28.16 8.58
C GLU A 112 4.15 -26.78 8.04
N SER A 113 3.54 -25.94 8.87
CA SER A 113 3.43 -24.50 8.63
C SER A 113 3.54 -23.76 9.94
N SER A 114 4.21 -22.61 9.90
CA SER A 114 4.28 -21.69 11.04
C SER A 114 2.92 -21.07 11.33
N ILE A 115 2.12 -20.77 10.30
CA ILE A 115 0.89 -19.97 10.45
C ILE A 115 -0.41 -20.70 10.11
N LEU A 116 -0.37 -21.83 9.41
CA LEU A 116 -1.57 -22.49 8.87
C LEU A 116 -1.91 -23.79 9.60
N ASN A 117 -3.21 -24.02 9.75
CA ASN A 117 -3.80 -25.33 10.03
C ASN A 117 -4.67 -25.75 8.83
N PHE A 118 -4.88 -27.06 8.65
CA PHE A 118 -5.82 -27.57 7.66
C PHE A 118 -7.15 -27.90 8.34
N ASN A 119 -8.23 -27.26 7.89
CA ASN A 119 -9.58 -27.57 8.33
C ASN A 119 -10.11 -28.73 7.48
N VAL A 120 -10.18 -29.92 8.08
CA VAL A 120 -10.58 -31.15 7.37
C VAL A 120 -12.05 -31.10 6.93
N GLU A 121 -12.93 -30.49 7.73
CA GLU A 121 -14.36 -30.41 7.43
C GLU A 121 -14.65 -29.50 6.24
N LYS A 122 -13.95 -28.37 6.16
CA LYS A 122 -14.11 -27.39 5.08
C LYS A 122 -13.21 -27.67 3.87
N GLY A 123 -12.20 -28.51 4.02
CA GLY A 123 -11.21 -28.80 2.97
C GLY A 123 -10.32 -27.61 2.61
N ILE A 124 -10.14 -26.65 3.52
CA ILE A 124 -9.35 -25.42 3.30
C ILE A 124 -8.31 -25.22 4.40
N TRP A 125 -7.25 -24.47 4.09
CA TRP A 125 -6.31 -23.99 5.08
C TRP A 125 -6.84 -22.74 5.78
N CYS A 126 -6.69 -22.71 7.10
CA CYS A 126 -7.05 -21.57 7.91
C CYS A 126 -5.81 -21.04 8.64
N LEU A 127 -5.83 -19.76 9.00
CA LEU A 127 -4.83 -19.19 9.89
C LEU A 127 -4.98 -19.82 11.29
N LYS A 128 -3.86 -20.06 11.97
CA LYS A 128 -3.83 -20.43 13.38
C LYS A 128 -4.37 -19.28 14.24
N ASP A 129 -5.14 -19.59 15.28
CA ASP A 129 -5.81 -18.61 16.14
C ASP A 129 -4.82 -17.69 16.89
N GLU A 130 -3.62 -18.19 17.14
CA GLU A 130 -2.54 -17.49 17.82
C GLU A 130 -1.83 -16.46 16.93
N ILE A 131 -2.05 -16.52 15.61
CA ILE A 131 -1.35 -15.69 14.64
C ILE A 131 -2.19 -14.46 14.29
N LYS A 132 -1.56 -13.29 14.36
CA LYS A 132 -2.13 -12.04 13.84
C LYS A 132 -1.17 -11.34 12.88
N PHE A 133 -1.73 -10.56 11.97
CA PHE A 133 -0.95 -9.72 11.06
C PHE A 133 -1.23 -8.24 11.30
N HIS A 134 -0.16 -7.45 11.33
CA HIS A 134 -0.19 -6.01 11.54
C HIS A 134 0.34 -5.32 10.29
N PHE A 135 -0.46 -4.43 9.71
CA PHE A 135 -0.09 -3.72 8.50
C PHE A 135 0.31 -2.27 8.81
N PHE A 136 1.54 -1.90 8.45
CA PHE A 136 2.08 -0.57 8.66
C PHE A 136 2.46 0.07 7.33
N VAL A 137 2.19 1.38 7.20
CA VAL A 137 2.63 2.22 6.09
C VAL A 137 3.12 3.55 6.64
N SER A 138 4.28 4.02 6.17
CA SER A 138 4.94 5.23 6.67
C SER A 138 4.25 6.54 6.26
N GLN A 139 3.19 6.47 5.46
CA GLN A 139 2.41 7.62 4.99
C GLN A 139 0.96 7.20 4.79
N ALA A 140 0.03 8.14 4.96
CA ALA A 140 -1.38 7.94 4.62
C ALA A 140 -1.55 7.47 3.16
N PHE A 141 -2.51 6.57 2.95
CA PHE A 141 -2.81 6.04 1.62
C PHE A 141 -3.21 7.16 0.65
N CYS A 142 -2.72 7.08 -0.59
CA CYS A 142 -3.20 7.98 -1.64
C CYS A 142 -4.70 7.75 -1.91
N GLY A 143 -5.40 8.80 -2.35
CA GLY A 143 -6.86 8.82 -2.39
C GLY A 143 -7.43 9.48 -1.13
N ASP A 144 -8.66 9.15 -0.80
CA ASP A 144 -9.45 9.83 0.24
C ASP A 144 -8.76 9.95 1.60
N ALA A 145 -7.98 8.95 2.02
CA ALA A 145 -7.28 8.97 3.32
C ALA A 145 -6.23 10.09 3.44
N SER A 146 -5.85 10.74 2.33
CA SER A 146 -4.89 11.84 2.30
C SER A 146 -5.51 13.18 1.87
N MET A 147 -6.80 13.20 1.49
CA MET A 147 -7.42 14.40 0.89
C MET A 147 -7.66 15.51 1.90
N SER A 148 -8.08 15.18 3.14
CA SER A 148 -8.28 16.17 4.20
C SER A 148 -7.01 16.96 4.52
N PHE A 149 -5.90 16.25 4.72
CA PHE A 149 -4.58 16.85 4.94
C PHE A 149 -4.15 17.76 3.77
N LEU A 150 -4.42 17.36 2.53
CA LEU A 150 -4.12 18.17 1.35
C LEU A 150 -5.01 19.42 1.26
N LYS A 151 -6.28 19.31 1.65
CA LYS A 151 -7.22 20.43 1.71
C LYS A 151 -6.75 21.48 2.72
N GLU A 152 -6.43 21.05 3.94
CA GLU A 152 -5.89 21.92 4.98
C GLU A 152 -4.60 22.62 4.52
N LYS A 153 -3.67 21.87 3.92
CA LYS A 153 -2.43 22.45 3.39
C LYS A 153 -2.68 23.46 2.27
N LYS A 154 -3.68 23.23 1.39
CA LYS A 154 -4.04 24.18 0.32
C LYS A 154 -4.60 25.48 0.90
N VAL A 155 -5.41 25.40 1.95
CA VAL A 155 -5.92 26.60 2.66
C VAL A 155 -4.76 27.39 3.25
N LEU A 156 -3.87 26.72 3.98
CA LEU A 156 -2.70 27.36 4.60
C LEU A 156 -1.73 28.01 3.60
N LEU A 157 -1.55 27.40 2.41
CA LEU A 157 -0.70 27.95 1.35
C LEU A 157 -1.34 29.13 0.63
N ASN A 158 -2.66 29.14 0.50
CA ASN A 158 -3.39 30.27 -0.09
C ASN A 158 -3.42 31.48 0.86
N GLU A 159 -3.30 31.26 2.17
CA GLU A 159 -3.21 32.32 3.18
C GLU A 159 -1.78 32.88 3.35
N ASN A 160 -0.74 32.13 2.96
CA ASN A 160 0.66 32.53 3.07
C ASN A 160 1.30 32.68 1.68
N VAL A 161 1.00 33.80 1.02
CA VAL A 161 1.75 34.23 -0.18
C VAL A 161 3.13 34.72 0.28
N GLU A 162 4.18 33.88 0.22
CA GLU A 162 5.55 34.33 -0.13
C GLU A 162 6.62 33.23 -0.32
N GLU A 163 6.47 31.98 0.13
CA GLU A 163 7.52 30.95 -0.10
C GLU A 163 7.19 30.00 -1.26
N LYS A 164 7.63 30.38 -2.47
CA LYS A 164 7.47 29.63 -3.73
C LYS A 164 8.51 28.54 -4.01
N GLU A 165 9.37 28.17 -3.06
CA GLU A 165 10.45 27.20 -3.31
C GLU A 165 10.26 25.88 -2.57
N SER A 166 9.62 24.90 -3.25
CA SER A 166 9.88 23.44 -3.12
C SER A 166 8.69 22.55 -3.55
N PHE A 167 7.58 23.10 -4.04
CA PHE A 167 6.45 22.32 -4.56
C PHE A 167 6.02 22.75 -5.97
N ASN A 168 6.99 22.91 -6.89
CA ASN A 168 6.70 22.91 -8.32
C ASN A 168 6.29 21.49 -8.77
N PHE A 169 5.04 21.15 -8.48
CA PHE A 169 4.34 20.02 -9.06
C PHE A 169 3.08 20.46 -9.82
N PHE A 170 2.83 21.77 -9.86
CA PHE A 170 1.76 22.42 -10.59
C PHE A 170 2.38 23.43 -11.54
N ASP A 171 2.38 23.11 -12.84
CA ASP A 171 2.60 24.11 -13.87
C ASP A 171 1.21 24.54 -14.34
N GLU A 172 0.71 25.65 -13.79
CA GLU A 172 -0.63 26.19 -14.10
C GLU A 172 -0.79 26.59 -15.57
N LYS A 173 0.31 26.71 -16.32
CA LYS A 173 0.30 27.13 -17.73
C LYS A 173 -0.17 26.05 -18.71
N GLU A 174 -0.31 24.78 -18.31
CA GLU A 174 -0.73 23.71 -19.23
C GLU A 174 -2.25 23.43 -19.26
N MET A 175 -3.05 24.13 -18.44
CA MET A 175 -4.51 23.94 -18.37
C MET A 175 -5.30 24.61 -19.50
N GLU A 176 -4.66 25.38 -20.39
CA GLU A 176 -5.33 26.15 -21.45
C GLU A 176 -5.67 25.35 -22.72
N ASN A 177 -5.30 24.06 -22.83
CA ASN A 177 -5.58 23.31 -24.06
C ASN A 177 -6.90 22.49 -24.00
N PRO A 178 -8.02 22.98 -24.58
CA PRO A 178 -9.34 22.34 -24.50
C PRO A 178 -9.38 20.94 -25.13
N PHE A 179 -8.49 20.64 -26.09
CA PHE A 179 -8.43 19.33 -26.75
C PHE A 179 -7.88 18.22 -25.84
N LYS A 180 -7.07 18.54 -24.81
CA LYS A 180 -6.63 17.55 -23.79
C LYS A 180 -7.73 17.24 -22.78
N ARG A 181 -8.65 18.18 -22.52
CA ARG A 181 -9.76 18.04 -21.55
C ARG A 181 -10.80 17.02 -22.01
N GLN A 182 -11.07 16.98 -23.32
CA GLN A 182 -12.11 16.10 -23.88
C GLN A 182 -11.70 14.62 -23.90
N LYS A 183 -10.40 14.31 -24.05
CA LYS A 183 -9.89 12.93 -23.98
C LYS A 183 -9.79 12.38 -22.55
N LEU A 184 -9.89 13.24 -21.54
CA LEU A 184 -9.87 12.92 -20.10
C LEU A 184 -11.26 12.60 -19.52
N LEU A 185 -12.32 13.02 -20.20
CA LEU A 185 -13.71 12.90 -19.74
C LEU A 185 -14.50 11.78 -20.46
N LEU A 186 -13.95 11.21 -21.53
CA LEU A 186 -14.62 10.18 -22.30
C LEU A 186 -14.39 8.80 -21.63
N ASN A 187 -15.42 8.35 -20.92
CA ASN A 187 -15.66 7.00 -20.37
C ASN A 187 -15.18 6.68 -18.95
N PHE A 188 -15.36 7.60 -18.00
CA PHE A 188 -15.37 7.22 -16.59
C PHE A 188 -16.72 7.59 -16.00
N SER A 189 -17.42 6.59 -15.43
CA SER A 189 -18.70 6.73 -14.74
C SER A 189 -18.71 7.97 -13.85
N GLU A 190 -19.85 8.66 -13.72
CA GLU A 190 -20.01 9.91 -12.92
C GLU A 190 -19.41 9.85 -11.50
N ASN A 191 -19.13 8.66 -10.99
CA ASN A 191 -18.57 8.38 -9.66
C ASN A 191 -17.04 8.12 -9.60
N LEU A 192 -16.26 8.38 -10.66
CA LEU A 192 -14.81 8.14 -10.65
C LEU A 192 -13.99 9.42 -10.86
N ILE A 193 -13.06 9.67 -9.93
CA ILE A 193 -12.22 10.88 -9.93
C ILE A 193 -10.75 10.52 -10.18
N ARG A 194 -10.05 11.29 -11.02
CA ARG A 194 -8.62 11.06 -11.25
C ARG A 194 -7.77 11.78 -10.21
N GLY A 195 -7.04 10.99 -9.42
CA GLY A 195 -6.02 11.42 -8.48
C GLY A 195 -6.48 12.51 -7.52
N ARG A 196 -5.88 13.71 -7.61
CA ARG A 196 -6.17 14.86 -6.73
C ARG A 196 -7.15 15.85 -7.35
N ASN A 197 -7.83 15.50 -8.43
CA ASN A 197 -8.92 16.33 -8.93
C ASN A 197 -10.05 16.33 -7.89
N ASP A 198 -10.79 17.43 -7.79
CA ASP A 198 -11.91 17.59 -6.86
C ASP A 198 -11.57 17.10 -5.42
N ILE A 199 -10.51 17.63 -4.81
CA ILE A 199 -10.06 17.25 -3.45
C ILE A 199 -11.19 17.36 -2.42
N GLU A 200 -12.17 18.23 -2.66
CA GLU A 200 -13.32 18.45 -1.79
C GLU A 200 -14.36 17.33 -1.84
N LYS A 201 -14.38 16.53 -2.91
CA LYS A 201 -15.32 15.40 -3.07
C LYS A 201 -14.76 14.14 -2.42
N LEU A 202 -15.16 13.87 -1.18
CA LEU A 202 -14.83 12.62 -0.47
C LEU A 202 -15.89 11.55 -0.74
N GLY A 203 -15.54 10.28 -0.54
CA GLY A 203 -16.43 9.13 -0.71
C GLY A 203 -16.50 8.61 -2.15
N PHE A 204 -15.62 9.08 -3.04
CA PHE A 204 -15.60 8.69 -4.45
C PHE A 204 -14.39 7.83 -4.77
N CYS A 205 -14.59 6.83 -5.61
CA CYS A 205 -13.52 6.01 -6.15
C CYS A 205 -12.53 6.89 -6.92
N ARG A 206 -11.22 6.65 -6.73
CA ARG A 206 -10.16 7.44 -7.36
C ARG A 206 -9.18 6.59 -8.15
N THR A 207 -8.71 7.08 -9.30
CA THR A 207 -7.59 6.49 -10.04
C THR A 207 -6.28 7.24 -9.81
N LYS A 208 -5.15 6.59 -10.06
CA LYS A 208 -3.85 7.24 -10.14
C LYS A 208 -3.56 7.75 -11.58
N PRO A 209 -2.44 8.46 -11.80
CA PRO A 209 -1.78 9.35 -10.86
C PRO A 209 -2.58 10.66 -10.71
N GLY A 210 -2.24 11.47 -9.72
CA GLY A 210 -2.81 12.83 -9.57
C GLY A 210 -2.15 13.91 -10.43
N ARG A 211 -1.16 13.54 -11.24
CA ARG A 211 -0.53 14.43 -12.21
C ARG A 211 -1.37 14.52 -13.48
N ILE A 212 -1.66 15.74 -13.93
CA ILE A 212 -2.46 15.97 -15.13
C ILE A 212 -1.69 15.59 -16.41
N ASP A 213 -0.39 15.87 -16.41
CA ASP A 213 0.59 15.63 -17.48
C ASP A 213 1.01 14.16 -17.60
N SER A 214 0.83 13.37 -16.54
CA SER A 214 1.17 11.95 -16.56
C SER A 214 0.16 11.15 -17.37
N ASP A 215 0.61 10.06 -18.00
CA ASP A 215 -0.30 9.11 -18.65
C ASP A 215 -1.33 8.57 -17.64
N PRO A 216 -2.60 8.42 -18.04
CA PRO A 216 -3.63 7.84 -17.17
C PRO A 216 -3.30 6.38 -16.88
N THR A 217 -3.65 5.89 -15.69
CA THR A 217 -3.54 4.47 -15.34
C THR A 217 -4.89 3.90 -14.92
N ASN A 218 -5.04 2.59 -15.08
CA ASN A 218 -6.17 1.82 -14.58
C ASN A 218 -6.03 1.48 -13.08
N SER A 219 -4.94 1.92 -12.44
CA SER A 219 -4.72 1.65 -11.01
C SER A 219 -5.57 2.57 -10.15
N MET A 220 -6.45 1.97 -9.34
CA MET A 220 -7.18 2.66 -8.28
C MET A 220 -6.26 3.23 -7.20
N SER A 221 -6.76 4.19 -6.43
CA SER A 221 -6.09 4.76 -5.27
C SER A 221 -5.82 3.68 -4.21
N CYS A 222 -4.83 3.91 -3.36
CA CYS A 222 -4.52 2.95 -2.32
C CYS A 222 -5.58 2.93 -1.22
N THR A 223 -6.28 4.05 -1.00
CA THR A 223 -7.44 4.10 -0.09
C THR A 223 -8.52 3.11 -0.55
N ASP A 224 -8.92 3.18 -1.83
CA ASP A 224 -9.94 2.28 -2.39
C ASP A 224 -9.51 0.80 -2.32
N LYS A 225 -8.22 0.54 -2.57
CA LYS A 225 -7.66 -0.81 -2.52
C LYS A 225 -7.63 -1.35 -1.10
N VAL A 226 -7.21 -0.55 -0.12
CA VAL A 226 -7.18 -0.96 1.29
C VAL A 226 -8.59 -1.21 1.80
N LEU A 227 -9.56 -0.36 1.45
CA LEU A 227 -10.96 -0.60 1.79
C LEU A 227 -11.44 -1.94 1.24
N LYS A 228 -11.13 -2.25 -0.02
CA LYS A 228 -11.40 -3.57 -0.62
C LYS A 228 -10.75 -4.71 0.16
N TRP A 229 -9.51 -4.54 0.62
CA TRP A 229 -8.80 -5.58 1.39
C TRP A 229 -9.36 -5.75 2.80
N SER A 230 -9.85 -4.68 3.43
CA SER A 230 -10.51 -4.75 4.73
C SER A 230 -11.80 -5.57 4.67
N THR A 231 -12.47 -5.61 3.51
CA THR A 231 -13.68 -6.43 3.31
C THR A 231 -13.37 -7.84 2.80
N LEU A 232 -12.49 -7.97 1.80
CA LEU A 232 -12.26 -9.25 1.09
C LEU A 232 -11.03 -10.02 1.58
N GLY A 233 -10.20 -9.41 2.44
CA GLY A 233 -8.91 -9.96 2.85
C GLY A 233 -7.75 -9.62 1.91
N LEU A 234 -6.53 -9.88 2.40
CA LEU A 234 -5.27 -9.60 1.68
C LEU A 234 -4.82 -10.76 0.77
N ASN A 235 -5.37 -11.96 0.96
CA ASN A 235 -5.07 -13.19 0.21
C ASN A 235 -5.39 -13.07 -1.28
N GLY A 236 -6.49 -12.40 -1.65
CA GLY A 236 -6.92 -12.29 -3.04
C GLY A 236 -7.51 -13.59 -3.61
N SER A 237 -8.05 -13.51 -4.83
CA SER A 237 -8.94 -14.54 -5.38
C SER A 237 -8.33 -15.93 -5.57
N MET A 238 -7.06 -16.00 -5.98
CA MET A 238 -6.44 -17.30 -6.24
C MET A 238 -6.22 -18.08 -4.93
N LEU A 239 -5.73 -17.40 -3.88
CA LEU A 239 -5.55 -18.00 -2.57
C LEU A 239 -6.88 -18.27 -1.86
N SER A 240 -7.93 -17.46 -2.10
CA SER A 240 -9.23 -17.65 -1.44
C SER A 240 -9.92 -18.98 -1.78
N ASN A 241 -9.52 -19.65 -2.87
CA ASN A 241 -10.04 -20.98 -3.20
C ASN A 241 -9.54 -22.08 -2.27
N VAL A 242 -8.43 -21.83 -1.56
CA VAL A 242 -7.77 -22.83 -0.71
C VAL A 242 -7.50 -22.31 0.70
N TYR A 243 -7.54 -21.01 0.92
CA TYR A 243 -7.26 -20.36 2.20
C TYR A 243 -8.37 -19.36 2.55
N GLY A 244 -9.00 -19.54 3.71
CA GLY A 244 -10.13 -18.73 4.17
C GLY A 244 -10.47 -18.91 5.63
#